data_AF-A0A1F5G1T4-F1
#
_entry.id   AF-A0A1F5G1T4-F1
#
_cell.length_a   1.000
_cell.length_b   1.000
_cell.length_c   1.000
_cell.angle_alpha   90.00
_cell.angle_beta   90.00
_cell.angle_gamma   90.00
#
_symmetry.space_group_name_H-M   'P 1'
#
loop_
_entity.id
_entity.type
_entity.pdbx_description
1 polymer ?
#
loop_
_entity_poly.entity_id
_entity_poly.type
_entity_poly.pdbx_seq_one_letter_code
_entity_poly.pdbx_strand_id
1 'polypeptide(L)'
;MSQNLESRYALNPSVSPQEIRKYHRERRMFVIKDGQVILGPCNFCGTHVDWFLDEGWIGGEDGDRLMKEAVRGAVYNGNLLFYKGWNFDIDEDSEKEFFACWVELKQKLAAGGIVVKGIYGGVTKYPGVLPLLPKRGYEI
;
A
#
# COMPACT_ATOMS: atom_id res chain seq x y z
N MET A 1 -16.01 11.88 17.23
CA MET A 1 -16.63 10.58 16.93
C MET A 1 -15.59 9.69 16.27
N SER A 2 -14.94 8.83 17.05
CA SER A 2 -13.94 7.88 16.53
C SER A 2 -14.66 6.80 15.74
N GLN A 3 -14.66 6.90 14.40
CA GLN A 3 -15.00 5.75 13.59
C GLN A 3 -13.98 4.66 13.92
N ASN A 4 -14.47 3.57 14.52
CA ASN A 4 -13.71 2.39 14.90
C ASN A 4 -12.83 1.96 13.70
N LEU A 5 -11.51 1.92 13.87
CA LEU A 5 -10.56 1.57 12.78
C LEU A 5 -10.96 0.25 12.09
N GLU A 6 -11.57 -0.67 12.84
CA GLU A 6 -12.06 -1.96 12.35
C GLU A 6 -13.18 -1.84 11.30
N SER A 7 -14.04 -0.81 11.35
CA SER A 7 -15.14 -0.68 10.39
C SER A 7 -14.66 -0.27 8.99
N ARG A 8 -13.47 0.35 8.90
CA ARG A 8 -12.83 0.68 7.61
C ARG A 8 -12.26 -0.55 6.91
N TYR A 9 -12.06 -1.64 7.64
CA TYR A 9 -11.56 -2.93 7.16
C TYR A 9 -12.61 -4.03 7.28
N ALA A 10 -13.91 -3.70 7.23
CA ALA A 10 -14.99 -4.68 7.30
C ALA A 10 -14.62 -5.90 6.43
N LEU A 11 -14.59 -7.07 7.06
CA LEU A 11 -14.02 -8.27 6.45
C LEU A 11 -15.04 -8.87 5.47
N ASN A 12 -14.57 -9.42 4.36
CA ASN A 12 -15.38 -10.34 3.58
C ASN A 12 -15.51 -11.60 4.44
N PRO A 13 -16.71 -12.10 4.71
CA PRO A 13 -16.87 -13.38 5.42
C PRO A 13 -16.13 -14.55 4.74
N SER A 14 -15.71 -14.42 3.48
CA SER A 14 -14.95 -15.43 2.74
C SER A 14 -13.44 -15.48 3.01
N VAL A 15 -12.84 -14.49 3.68
CA VAL A 15 -11.39 -14.47 3.96
C VAL A 15 -11.16 -14.58 5.44
N SER A 16 -10.42 -15.62 5.86
CA SER A 16 -10.15 -15.85 7.27
C SER A 16 -9.19 -14.81 7.85
N PRO A 17 -9.26 -14.51 9.16
CA PRO A 17 -8.27 -13.67 9.83
C PRO A 17 -6.82 -14.18 9.68
N GLN A 18 -6.62 -15.48 9.48
CA GLN A 18 -5.30 -16.07 9.25
C GLN A 18 -4.75 -15.69 7.88
N GLU A 19 -5.57 -15.72 6.84
CA GLU A 19 -5.18 -15.31 5.48
C GLU A 19 -4.82 -13.83 5.42
N ILE A 20 -5.53 -12.99 6.18
CA ILE A 20 -5.22 -11.56 6.30
C ILE A 20 -3.86 -11.37 6.99
N ARG A 21 -3.62 -12.02 8.13
CA ARG A 21 -2.32 -11.94 8.80
C ARG A 21 -1.19 -12.44 7.91
N LYS A 22 -1.44 -13.49 7.13
CA LYS A 22 -0.49 -14.01 6.13
C LYS A 22 -0.18 -12.95 5.07
N TYR A 23 -1.19 -12.37 4.45
CA TYR A 23 -1.02 -11.28 3.49
C TYR A 23 -0.24 -10.09 4.07
N HIS A 24 -0.57 -9.67 5.29
CA HIS A 24 0.14 -8.60 5.98
C HIS A 24 1.62 -8.90 6.15
N ARG A 25 1.95 -10.09 6.64
CA ARG A 25 3.33 -10.51 6.86
C ARG A 25 4.12 -10.67 5.55
N GLU A 26 3.49 -11.23 4.51
CA GLU A 26 4.19 -11.62 3.28
C GLU A 26 4.34 -10.48 2.27
N ARG A 27 3.48 -9.46 2.34
CA ARG A 27 3.59 -8.33 1.41
C ARG A 27 4.78 -7.42 1.75
N ARG A 28 5.33 -6.80 0.72
CA ARG A 28 6.35 -5.74 0.86
C ARG A 28 5.72 -4.37 0.63
N MET A 29 5.55 -3.60 1.71
CA MET A 29 4.99 -2.25 1.63
C MET A 29 6.03 -1.22 1.15
N PHE A 30 5.55 -0.14 0.53
CA PHE A 30 6.33 1.05 0.22
C PHE A 30 5.48 2.31 0.31
N VAL A 31 6.14 3.47 0.37
CA VAL A 31 5.59 4.82 0.22
C VAL A 31 6.56 5.66 -0.59
N ILE A 32 6.05 6.60 -1.39
CA ILE A 32 6.81 7.68 -1.98
C ILE A 32 6.66 8.89 -1.06
N LYS A 33 7.78 9.35 -0.50
CA LYS A 33 7.84 10.48 0.41
C LYS A 33 8.98 11.38 -0.04
N ASP A 34 8.69 12.66 -0.24
CA ASP A 34 9.67 13.67 -0.69
C ASP A 34 10.41 13.25 -1.98
N GLY A 35 9.68 12.61 -2.91
CA GLY A 35 10.23 12.11 -4.19
C GLY A 35 11.12 10.88 -4.08
N GLN A 36 11.17 10.22 -2.92
CA GLN A 36 11.98 9.03 -2.68
C GLN A 36 11.13 7.83 -2.29
N VAL A 37 11.58 6.64 -2.70
CA VAL A 37 10.92 5.39 -2.33
C VAL A 37 11.39 4.93 -0.96
N ILE A 38 10.48 4.84 0.01
CA ILE A 38 10.76 4.22 1.30
C ILE A 38 10.04 2.87 1.36
N LEU A 39 10.79 1.79 1.62
CA LEU A 39 10.20 0.48 1.85
C LEU A 39 9.85 0.33 3.35
N GLY A 40 8.72 -0.32 3.63
CA GLY A 40 8.30 -0.60 5.00
C GLY A 40 9.21 -1.60 5.72
N PRO A 41 8.92 -1.93 7.00
CA PRO A 41 9.65 -2.97 7.70
C PRO A 41 9.43 -4.35 7.05
N CYS A 42 10.42 -5.23 7.10
CA CYS A 42 10.29 -6.60 6.60
C CYS A 42 9.35 -7.41 7.51
N ASN A 43 8.54 -8.29 6.92
CA ASN A 43 7.61 -9.17 7.65
C ASN A 43 6.62 -8.42 8.57
N PHE A 44 6.30 -7.16 8.26
CA PHE A 44 5.47 -6.32 9.10
C PHE A 44 4.00 -6.75 9.08
N CYS A 45 3.44 -7.09 10.23
CA CYS A 45 2.07 -7.61 10.31
C CYS A 45 0.98 -6.51 10.36
N GLY A 46 1.35 -5.23 10.47
CA GLY A 46 0.42 -4.09 10.51
C GLY A 46 0.07 -3.54 9.12
N THR A 47 -0.64 -2.43 9.07
CA THR A 47 -1.05 -1.64 7.90
C THR A 47 -0.04 -0.52 7.61
N HIS A 48 -0.22 0.24 6.52
CA HIS A 48 0.51 1.51 6.33
C HIS A 48 0.24 2.52 7.45
N VAL A 49 -0.96 2.50 8.06
CA VAL A 49 -1.29 3.41 9.17
C VAL A 49 -0.43 3.08 10.37
N ASP A 50 -0.37 1.79 10.74
CA ASP A 50 0.43 1.32 11.87
C ASP A 50 1.90 1.66 11.64
N TRP A 51 2.42 1.39 10.44
CA TRP A 51 3.79 1.73 10.08
C TRP A 51 4.05 3.24 10.18
N PHE A 52 3.21 4.10 9.60
CA PHE A 52 3.46 5.54 9.63
C PHE A 52 3.31 6.15 11.03
N LEU A 53 2.47 5.56 11.89
CA LEU A 53 2.38 5.93 13.31
C LEU A 53 3.67 5.56 14.06
N ASP A 54 4.20 4.35 13.83
CA ASP A 54 5.45 3.89 14.45
C ASP A 54 6.64 4.79 14.07
N GLU A 55 6.66 5.30 12.83
CA GLU A 55 7.67 6.24 12.34
C GLU A 55 7.42 7.71 12.76
N GLY A 56 6.28 8.00 13.38
CA GLY A 56 5.86 9.36 13.74
C GLY A 56 5.58 10.27 12.53
N TRP A 57 5.36 9.71 11.34
CA TRP A 57 5.06 10.48 10.13
C TRP A 57 3.60 10.93 10.03
N ILE A 58 2.73 10.26 10.77
CA ILE A 58 1.34 10.67 10.98
C ILE A 58 1.06 10.68 12.47
N GLY A 59 0.10 11.51 12.87
CA GLY A 59 -0.10 11.89 14.27
C GLY A 59 0.63 13.18 14.61
N GLY A 60 0.14 13.92 15.62
CA GLY A 60 0.63 15.26 15.93
C GLY A 60 0.02 16.36 15.04
N GLU A 61 0.78 17.43 14.77
CA GLU A 61 0.30 18.64 14.08
C GLU A 61 -0.05 18.41 12.60
N ASP A 62 0.68 17.53 11.91
CA ASP A 62 0.44 17.19 10.50
C ASP A 62 -0.71 16.20 10.28
N GLY A 63 -1.27 15.66 11.37
CA GLY A 63 -2.44 14.78 11.36
C GLY A 63 -2.24 13.55 10.46
N ASP A 64 -3.13 13.37 9.49
CA ASP A 64 -3.13 12.25 8.54
C ASP A 64 -2.73 12.66 7.11
N ARG A 65 -2.04 13.79 6.96
CA ARG A 65 -1.68 14.36 5.65
C ARG A 65 -0.95 13.36 4.75
N LEU A 66 0.07 12.66 5.28
CA LEU A 66 0.80 11.66 4.51
C LEU A 66 -0.12 10.53 3.99
N MET A 67 -1.10 10.09 4.78
CA MET A 67 -2.08 9.08 4.36
C MET A 67 -3.01 9.57 3.25
N LYS A 68 -3.29 10.87 3.20
CA LYS A 68 -4.13 11.49 2.17
C LYS A 68 -3.35 11.71 0.88
N GLU A 69 -2.11 12.16 0.98
CA GLU A 69 -1.38 12.75 -0.13
C GLU A 69 -0.35 11.82 -0.76
N ALA A 70 0.29 10.94 0.01
CA ALA A 70 1.38 10.13 -0.50
C ALA A 70 0.89 8.96 -1.34
N VAL A 71 1.55 8.76 -2.49
CA VAL A 71 1.49 7.50 -3.22
C VAL A 71 2.16 6.42 -2.40
N ARG A 72 1.44 5.31 -2.20
CA ARG A 72 1.93 4.18 -1.43
C ARG A 72 1.34 2.88 -1.95
N GLY A 73 1.89 1.78 -1.51
CA GLY A 73 1.49 0.50 -2.05
C GLY A 73 2.14 -0.70 -1.39
N ALA A 74 1.91 -1.85 -2.00
CA ALA A 74 2.54 -3.09 -1.56
C ALA A 74 2.74 -4.06 -2.74
N VAL A 75 3.76 -4.91 -2.61
CA VAL A 75 3.99 -6.04 -3.50
C VAL A 75 3.61 -7.33 -2.79
N TYR A 76 2.80 -8.17 -3.42
CA TYR A 76 2.43 -9.49 -2.92
C TYR A 76 2.34 -10.47 -4.08
N ASN A 77 2.98 -11.65 -3.95
CA ASN A 77 3.08 -12.65 -5.03
C ASN A 77 3.61 -12.11 -6.37
N GLY A 78 4.48 -11.09 -6.32
CA GLY A 78 5.03 -10.42 -7.50
C GLY A 78 4.11 -9.37 -8.12
N ASN A 79 2.88 -9.19 -7.61
CA ASN A 79 1.98 -8.13 -8.07
C ASN A 79 2.16 -6.90 -7.20
N LEU A 80 2.49 -5.78 -7.82
CA LEU A 80 2.61 -4.48 -7.17
C LEU A 80 1.29 -3.73 -7.30
N LEU A 81 0.78 -3.26 -6.18
CA LEU A 81 -0.37 -2.37 -6.10
C LEU A 81 0.09 -1.02 -5.57
N PHE A 82 -0.31 0.07 -6.23
CA PHE A 82 -0.09 1.44 -5.76
C PHE A 82 -1.38 2.25 -5.78
N TYR A 83 -1.46 3.23 -4.88
CA TYR A 83 -2.64 4.05 -4.68
C TYR A 83 -2.34 5.27 -3.81
N LYS A 84 -3.30 6.19 -3.73
CA LYS A 84 -3.28 7.40 -2.90
C LYS A 84 -4.57 7.53 -2.09
N GLY A 85 -4.49 8.25 -0.97
CA GLY A 85 -5.64 8.56 -0.12
C GLY A 85 -6.26 7.36 0.61
N TRP A 86 -7.28 7.63 1.42
CA TRP A 86 -7.99 6.62 2.23
C TRP A 86 -8.90 5.68 1.42
N ASN A 87 -9.15 6.03 0.16
CA ASN A 87 -10.01 5.27 -0.74
C ASN A 87 -9.23 4.38 -1.70
N PHE A 88 -7.90 4.35 -1.58
CA PHE A 88 -7.02 3.57 -2.46
C PHE A 88 -7.24 3.96 -3.93
N ASP A 89 -7.37 5.26 -4.19
CA ASP A 89 -7.63 5.80 -5.51
C ASP A 89 -6.34 6.02 -6.29
N ILE A 90 -6.50 6.22 -7.60
CA ILE A 90 -5.44 6.71 -8.48
C ILE A 90 -6.01 7.82 -9.36
N ASP A 91 -5.16 8.78 -9.66
CA ASP A 91 -5.32 9.87 -10.60
C ASP A 91 -4.02 10.05 -11.42
N GLU A 92 -4.06 10.88 -12.45
CA GLU A 92 -2.91 11.09 -13.35
C GLU A 92 -1.66 11.59 -12.61
N ASP A 93 -1.82 12.37 -11.54
CA ASP A 93 -0.70 12.91 -10.78
C ASP A 93 -0.03 11.82 -9.93
N SER A 94 -0.83 10.98 -9.29
CA SER A 94 -0.33 9.80 -8.56
C SER A 94 0.35 8.79 -9.48
N GLU A 95 -0.13 8.62 -10.72
CA GLU A 95 0.51 7.78 -11.73
C GLU A 95 1.88 8.37 -12.12
N LYS A 96 1.94 9.67 -12.43
CA LYS A 96 3.20 10.36 -12.76
C LYS A 96 4.22 10.25 -11.63
N GLU A 97 3.80 10.50 -10.40
CA GLU A 97 4.66 10.38 -9.21
C GLU A 97 5.17 8.94 -9.04
N PHE A 98 4.30 7.95 -9.17
CA PHE A 98 4.68 6.54 -9.11
C PHE A 98 5.72 6.18 -10.17
N PHE A 99 5.46 6.49 -11.43
CA PHE A 99 6.34 6.11 -12.54
C PHE A 99 7.66 6.87 -12.54
N ALA A 100 7.69 8.10 -12.04
CA ALA A 100 8.95 8.82 -11.80
C ALA A 100 9.87 8.07 -10.81
N CYS A 101 9.28 7.38 -9.83
CA CYS A 101 10.01 6.60 -8.81
C CYS A 101 10.14 5.10 -9.13
N TRP A 102 9.58 4.64 -10.26
CA TRP A 102 9.45 3.20 -10.55
C TRP A 102 10.81 2.49 -10.61
N VAL A 103 11.80 3.10 -11.27
CA VAL A 103 13.14 2.52 -11.42
C VAL A 103 13.80 2.30 -10.04
N GLU A 104 13.71 3.29 -9.16
CA GLU A 104 14.23 3.20 -7.79
C GLU A 104 13.51 2.09 -7.01
N LEU A 105 12.17 2.05 -7.07
CA LEU A 105 11.38 1.04 -6.38
C LEU A 105 11.73 -0.37 -6.87
N LYS A 106 11.81 -0.57 -8.19
CA LYS A 106 12.18 -1.86 -8.80
C LYS A 106 13.56 -2.33 -8.32
N GLN A 107 14.54 -1.43 -8.26
CA GLN A 107 15.88 -1.76 -7.77
C GLN A 107 15.86 -2.15 -6.29
N LYS A 108 15.18 -1.37 -5.44
CA LYS A 108 15.05 -1.67 -4.00
C LYS A 108 14.35 -3.00 -3.74
N LEU A 109 13.32 -3.32 -4.52
CA LEU A 109 12.62 -4.61 -4.45
C LEU A 109 13.52 -5.76 -4.90
N ALA A 110 14.23 -5.61 -6.02
CA ALA A 110 15.13 -6.63 -6.55
C ALA A 110 16.29 -6.94 -5.59
N ALA A 111 16.84 -5.92 -4.91
CA ALA A 111 17.85 -6.10 -3.86
C ALA A 111 17.34 -6.94 -2.68
N GLY A 112 16.02 -6.92 -2.43
CA GLY A 112 15.35 -7.79 -1.46
C GLY A 112 14.86 -9.14 -2.03
N GLY A 113 15.26 -9.50 -3.26
CA GLY A 113 14.85 -10.74 -3.92
C GLY A 113 13.41 -10.74 -4.47
N ILE A 114 12.77 -9.58 -4.56
CA ILE A 114 11.39 -9.44 -5.03
C ILE A 114 11.38 -9.08 -6.51
N VAL A 115 10.76 -9.93 -7.33
CA VAL A 115 10.55 -9.70 -8.76
C VAL A 115 9.11 -9.28 -9.00
N VAL A 116 8.92 -8.08 -9.55
CA VAL A 116 7.60 -7.58 -9.93
C VAL A 116 7.20 -8.15 -11.30
N LYS A 117 6.02 -8.75 -11.36
CA LYS A 117 5.41 -9.40 -12.52
C LYS A 117 4.19 -8.64 -13.07
N GLY A 118 3.54 -7.83 -12.23
CA GLY A 118 2.40 -7.00 -12.59
C GLY A 118 2.44 -5.68 -11.83
N ILE A 119 2.07 -4.57 -12.49
CA ILE A 119 1.87 -3.27 -11.84
C ILE A 119 0.39 -2.91 -11.96
N TYR A 120 -0.19 -2.50 -10.85
CA TYR A 120 -1.61 -2.23 -10.74
C TYR A 120 -1.89 -0.99 -9.91
N GLY A 121 -2.79 -0.15 -10.40
CA GLY A 121 -3.11 1.15 -9.84
C GLY A 121 -4.53 1.17 -9.29
N GLY A 122 -4.65 1.69 -8.07
CA GLY A 122 -5.89 1.81 -7.34
C GLY A 122 -6.45 0.46 -6.91
N VAL A 123 -7.35 0.48 -5.93
CA VAL A 123 -8.05 -0.70 -5.46
C VAL A 123 -9.53 -0.40 -5.33
N THR A 124 -10.37 -1.29 -5.84
CA THR A 124 -11.80 -1.24 -5.54
C THR A 124 -12.00 -1.73 -4.11
N LYS A 125 -12.47 -0.84 -3.22
CA LYS A 125 -12.84 -1.19 -1.85
C LYS A 125 -13.98 -2.21 -1.87
N TYR A 126 -13.63 -3.49 -1.85
CA TYR A 126 -14.51 -4.54 -1.40
C TYR A 126 -14.05 -4.94 0.00
N PRO A 127 -14.85 -4.65 1.04
CA PRO A 127 -14.54 -5.02 2.41
C PRO A 127 -14.09 -6.49 2.48
N GLY A 128 -12.83 -6.69 2.90
CA GLY A 128 -12.08 -7.93 3.09
C GLY A 128 -11.98 -8.91 1.93
N VAL A 129 -12.09 -8.46 0.67
CA VAL A 129 -11.71 -9.31 -0.47
C VAL A 129 -10.19 -9.28 -0.62
N LEU A 130 -9.55 -10.44 -0.41
CA LEU A 130 -8.26 -10.75 -1.00
C LEU A 130 -8.49 -11.64 -2.23
N PRO A 131 -7.80 -11.41 -3.36
CA PRO A 131 -6.87 -10.31 -3.59
C PRO A 131 -7.60 -8.96 -3.79
N LEU A 132 -6.90 -7.87 -3.46
CA LEU A 132 -7.35 -6.51 -3.76
C LEU A 132 -7.54 -6.38 -5.28
N LEU A 133 -8.77 -6.04 -5.72
CA LEU A 133 -9.09 -5.89 -7.14
C LEU A 133 -8.61 -4.53 -7.64
N PRO A 134 -7.69 -4.49 -8.61
CA PRO A 134 -7.14 -3.23 -9.07
C PRO A 134 -8.11 -2.47 -9.99
N LYS A 135 -7.97 -1.13 -10.04
CA LYS A 135 -8.75 -0.30 -10.98
C LYS A 135 -8.11 -0.25 -12.36
N ARG A 136 -6.78 -0.32 -12.42
CA ARG A 136 -6.00 -0.24 -13.66
C ARG A 136 -4.80 -1.19 -13.60
N GLY A 137 -4.42 -1.75 -14.75
CA GLY A 137 -3.18 -2.52 -14.94
C GLY A 137 -2.25 -1.82 -15.91
N TYR A 138 -0.95 -2.03 -15.75
CA TYR A 138 0.09 -1.43 -16.58
C TYR A 138 1.06 -2.50 -17.08
N GLU A 139 1.61 -2.28 -18.27
CA GLU A 139 2.69 -3.09 -18.84
C GLU A 139 4.02 -2.70 -18.19
N ILE A 140 4.94 -3.68 -18.08
CA ILE A 140 6.22 -3.57 -17.37
C ILE A 140 7.39 -3.55 -18.36
#